data_AF-A0A660U389-F1
#
_entry.id   AF-A0A660U389-F1
#
_cell.length_a   1.000
_cell.length_b   1.000
_cell.length_c   1.000
_cell.angle_alpha   90.00
_cell.angle_beta   90.00
_cell.angle_gamma   90.00
#
_symmetry.space_group_name_H-M   'P 1'
#
loop_
_entity.id
_entity.type
_entity.pdbx_description
1 polymer ?
#
loop_
_entity_poly.entity_id
_entity_poly.type
_entity_poly.pdbx_seq_one_letter_code
_entity_poly.pdbx_strand_id
1 'polypeptide(L)'
;YLIRDSEMRVLSLLIDGELRDIQYSKMPIESLTETDILDMLWKKTGVLYEFAGKAGAMIGLNTTDPDHEYVRAISSFAGKCGTAFQLQDDILGLVGDEKKLGKPVGSDIREGKRTLILYHAYQNATPQQREFMMSVVGNPKAKKADIEKVIKMLRDLGGVDYTAEIARLYIQDALAYLEKIPDSKYKKLLETWALYMVERTF
;
A
#
# COMPACT_ATOMS: atom_id res chain seq x y z
N TYR A 1 26.70 0.50 -9.30
CA TYR A 1 25.78 1.13 -8.33
C TYR A 1 24.53 0.28 -8.13
N LEU A 2 23.69 0.09 -9.16
CA LEU A 2 22.38 -0.58 -9.04
C LEU A 2 22.39 -1.98 -8.39
N ILE A 3 23.35 -2.84 -8.73
CA ILE A 3 23.48 -4.18 -8.11
C ILE A 3 23.64 -4.05 -6.59
N ARG A 4 24.56 -3.17 -6.14
CA ARG A 4 24.79 -2.94 -4.71
C ARG A 4 23.58 -2.31 -4.01
N ASP A 5 22.87 -1.38 -4.65
CA ASP A 5 21.63 -0.79 -4.10
C ASP A 5 20.53 -1.87 -3.94
N SER A 6 20.38 -2.73 -4.94
CA SER A 6 19.44 -3.85 -4.91
C SER A 6 19.74 -4.83 -3.78
N GLU A 7 20.98 -5.31 -3.68
CA GLU A 7 21.39 -6.34 -2.73
C GLU A 7 21.43 -5.83 -1.29
N MET A 8 21.97 -4.63 -1.06
CA MET A 8 22.22 -4.13 0.29
C MET A 8 21.04 -3.36 0.87
N ARG A 9 20.28 -2.63 0.04
CA ARG A 9 19.18 -1.76 0.49
C ARG A 9 17.82 -2.34 0.14
N VAL A 10 17.53 -2.56 -1.15
CA VAL A 10 16.17 -2.91 -1.59
C VAL A 10 15.73 -4.25 -1.02
N LEU A 11 16.57 -5.29 -1.12
CA LEU A 11 16.26 -6.61 -0.56
C LEU A 11 16.06 -6.57 0.96
N SER A 12 16.91 -5.83 1.68
CA SER A 12 16.80 -5.66 3.13
C SER A 12 15.48 -4.98 3.53
N LEU A 13 15.10 -3.92 2.81
CA LEU A 13 13.83 -3.22 3.04
C LEU A 13 12.61 -4.06 2.70
N LEU A 14 12.65 -4.85 1.62
CA LEU A 14 11.55 -5.76 1.27
C LEU A 14 11.33 -6.81 2.37
N ILE A 15 12.43 -7.39 2.89
CA ILE A 15 12.38 -8.35 3.99
C ILE A 15 11.84 -7.68 5.27
N ASP A 16 12.29 -6.47 5.60
CA ASP A 16 11.78 -5.70 6.75
C ASP A 16 10.28 -5.39 6.60
N GLY A 17 9.83 -5.00 5.40
CA GLY A 17 8.42 -4.75 5.10
C GLY A 17 7.54 -5.98 5.34
N GLU A 18 7.92 -7.13 4.78
CA GLU A 18 7.16 -8.37 4.95
C GLU A 18 7.18 -8.86 6.41
N LEU A 19 8.33 -8.75 7.09
CA LEU A 19 8.44 -9.11 8.49
C LEU A 19 7.55 -8.23 9.37
N ARG A 20 7.50 -6.92 9.09
CA ARG A 20 6.63 -5.98 9.81
C ARG A 20 5.16 -6.27 9.61
N ASP A 21 4.72 -6.61 8.40
CA ASP A 21 3.32 -7.00 8.15
C ASP A 21 2.90 -8.17 9.04
N ILE A 22 3.75 -9.20 9.13
CA ILE A 22 3.53 -10.35 10.00
C ILE A 22 3.57 -9.94 11.48
N GLN A 23 4.56 -9.16 11.90
CA GLN A 23 4.72 -8.73 13.28
C GLN A 23 3.53 -7.88 13.74
N TYR A 24 3.10 -6.92 12.93
CA TYR A 24 1.98 -6.02 13.23
C TYR A 24 0.68 -6.80 13.41
N SER A 25 0.46 -7.88 12.66
CA SER A 25 -0.71 -8.75 12.86
C SER A 25 -0.81 -9.37 14.26
N LYS A 26 0.30 -9.38 15.02
CA LYS A 26 0.39 -9.88 16.41
C LYS A 26 0.48 -8.78 17.46
N MET A 27 0.59 -7.52 17.04
CA MET A 27 0.63 -6.38 17.95
C MET A 27 -0.78 -5.84 18.23
N PRO A 28 -0.99 -5.22 19.41
CA PRO A 28 -2.14 -4.36 19.65
C PRO A 28 -2.17 -3.24 18.60
N ILE A 29 -3.35 -2.92 18.07
CA ILE A 29 -3.45 -1.89 17.03
C ILE A 29 -3.13 -0.49 17.56
N GLU A 30 -3.30 -0.29 18.87
CA GLU A 30 -3.04 0.95 19.60
C GLU A 30 -1.56 1.26 19.74
N SER A 31 -0.68 0.26 19.58
CA SER A 31 0.77 0.49 19.60
C SER A 31 1.33 0.85 18.22
N LEU A 32 0.48 0.90 17.19
CA LEU A 32 0.84 1.27 15.83
C LEU A 32 0.38 2.69 15.55
N THR A 33 1.14 3.39 14.72
CA THR A 33 0.73 4.66 14.12
C THR A 33 0.40 4.47 12.65
N GLU A 34 -0.33 5.42 12.07
CA GLU A 34 -0.53 5.48 10.62
C GLU A 34 0.80 5.48 9.86
N THR A 35 1.79 6.22 10.36
CA THR A 35 3.13 6.29 9.77
C THR A 35 3.82 4.93 9.75
N ASP A 36 3.68 4.12 10.81
CA ASP A 36 4.25 2.76 10.85
C ASP A 36 3.65 1.87 9.77
N ILE A 37 2.32 1.95 9.58
CA ILE A 37 1.61 1.19 8.56
C ILE A 37 2.06 1.64 7.16
N LEU A 38 2.11 2.95 6.89
CA LEU A 38 2.53 3.48 5.60
C LEU A 38 4.00 3.16 5.27
N ASP A 39 4.90 3.22 6.27
CA ASP A 39 6.31 2.80 6.11
C ASP A 39 6.41 1.31 5.77
N MET A 40 5.65 0.46 6.46
CA MET A 40 5.59 -0.97 6.14
C MET A 40 5.11 -1.20 4.71
N LEU A 41 4.04 -0.54 4.25
CA LEU A 41 3.54 -0.68 2.88
C LEU A 41 4.55 -0.20 1.83
N TRP A 42 5.24 0.91 2.09
CA TRP A 42 6.34 1.37 1.23
C TRP A 42 7.46 0.34 1.18
N LYS A 43 7.90 -0.21 2.31
CA LYS A 43 8.94 -1.24 2.36
C LYS A 43 8.54 -2.53 1.64
N LYS A 44 7.30 -2.97 1.82
CA LYS A 44 6.78 -4.21 1.23
C LYS A 44 6.65 -4.13 -0.29
N THR A 45 6.23 -2.99 -0.82
CA THR A 45 5.89 -2.86 -2.25
C THR A 45 6.52 -1.62 -2.90
N GLY A 46 6.43 -0.46 -2.25
CA GLY A 46 6.91 0.81 -2.79
C GLY A 46 8.41 0.85 -3.13
N VAL A 47 9.28 0.25 -2.30
CA VAL A 47 10.73 0.28 -2.48
C VAL A 47 11.20 -0.44 -3.74
N LEU A 48 10.50 -1.51 -4.15
CA LEU A 48 10.82 -2.23 -5.38
C LEU A 48 10.41 -1.42 -6.61
N TYR A 49 9.26 -0.74 -6.56
CA TYR A 49 8.84 0.18 -7.60
C TYR A 49 9.81 1.35 -7.73
N GLU A 50 10.20 1.95 -6.60
CA GLU A 50 11.22 3.00 -6.54
C GLU A 50 12.52 2.56 -7.21
N PHE A 51 13.01 1.36 -6.86
CA PHE A 51 14.21 0.81 -7.47
C PHE A 51 14.06 0.55 -8.97
N ALA A 52 12.93 -0.01 -9.42
CA ALA A 52 12.68 -0.27 -10.83
C ALA A 52 12.67 1.04 -11.64
N GLY A 53 12.02 2.09 -11.12
CA GLY A 53 12.05 3.44 -11.70
C GLY A 53 13.46 4.01 -11.76
N LYS A 54 14.20 3.94 -10.64
CA LYS A 54 15.60 4.38 -10.56
C LYS A 54 16.48 3.68 -11.59
N ALA A 55 16.42 2.35 -11.64
CA ALA A 55 17.21 1.53 -12.55
C ALA A 55 16.89 1.86 -14.01
N GLY A 56 15.61 1.94 -14.37
CA GLY A 56 15.18 2.31 -15.72
C GLY A 56 15.68 3.69 -16.14
N ALA A 57 15.58 4.68 -15.26
CA ALA A 57 16.06 6.04 -15.52
C ALA A 57 17.60 6.07 -15.68
N MET A 58 18.34 5.41 -14.78
CA MET A 58 19.81 5.36 -14.85
C MET A 58 20.31 4.70 -16.13
N ILE A 59 19.69 3.59 -16.55
CA ILE A 59 20.00 2.89 -17.79
C ILE A 59 19.69 3.77 -19.00
N GLY A 60 18.49 4.37 -19.04
CA GLY A 60 18.07 5.22 -20.16
C GLY A 60 18.91 6.49 -20.34
N LEU A 61 19.42 7.04 -19.23
CA LEU A 61 20.30 8.22 -19.24
C LEU A 61 21.79 7.86 -19.38
N ASN A 62 22.13 6.58 -19.36
CA ASN A 62 23.52 6.11 -19.32
C ASN A 62 24.35 6.78 -18.20
N THR A 63 23.77 6.87 -17.00
CA THR A 63 24.40 7.51 -15.84
C THR A 63 24.54 6.55 -14.66
N THR A 64 25.61 6.74 -13.88
CA THR A 64 25.79 6.07 -12.59
C THR A 64 25.45 6.95 -11.40
N ASP A 65 25.04 8.19 -11.64
CA ASP A 65 24.67 9.15 -10.61
C ASP A 65 23.23 8.92 -10.13
N PRO A 66 23.02 8.40 -8.90
CA PRO A 66 21.67 8.26 -8.34
C PRO A 66 21.00 9.59 -8.02
N ASP A 67 21.80 10.67 -7.93
CA ASP A 67 21.36 12.02 -7.62
C ASP A 67 21.08 12.86 -8.88
N HIS A 68 21.11 12.23 -10.05
CA HIS A 68 20.61 12.87 -11.26
C HIS A 68 19.13 13.23 -11.09
N GLU A 69 18.73 14.45 -11.45
CA GLU A 69 17.39 14.98 -11.19
C GLU A 69 16.26 14.09 -11.72
N TYR A 70 16.40 13.58 -12.96
CA TYR A 70 15.42 12.68 -13.57
C TYR A 70 15.41 11.29 -12.93
N VAL A 71 16.55 10.82 -12.42
CA VAL A 71 16.62 9.54 -11.70
C VAL A 71 15.82 9.65 -10.42
N ARG A 72 16.03 10.71 -9.63
CA ARG A 72 15.25 10.95 -8.41
C ARG A 72 13.76 11.15 -8.71
N ALA A 73 13.42 11.93 -9.73
CA ALA A 73 12.03 12.17 -10.11
C ALA A 73 11.29 10.87 -10.47
N ILE A 74 11.84 10.03 -11.35
CA ILE A 74 11.22 8.75 -11.73
C ILE A 74 11.21 7.76 -10.56
N SER A 75 12.28 7.72 -9.75
CA SER A 75 12.37 6.88 -8.55
C SER A 75 11.26 7.22 -7.55
N SER A 76 11.09 8.52 -7.21
CA SER A 76 10.05 8.98 -6.27
C SER A 76 8.64 8.77 -6.81
N PHE A 77 8.40 9.09 -8.09
CA PHE A 77 7.14 8.80 -8.77
C PHE A 77 6.77 7.31 -8.64
N ALA A 78 7.69 6.41 -9.00
CA ALA A 78 7.44 4.99 -9.00
C ALA A 78 7.19 4.47 -7.58
N GLY A 79 8.01 4.88 -6.60
CA GLY A 79 7.85 4.47 -5.21
C GLY A 79 6.48 4.85 -4.63
N LYS A 80 6.03 6.09 -4.88
CA LYS A 80 4.70 6.57 -4.47
C LYS A 80 3.57 5.79 -5.14
N CYS A 81 3.69 5.48 -6.43
CA CYS A 81 2.74 4.61 -7.14
C CYS A 81 2.70 3.20 -6.54
N GLY A 82 3.84 2.65 -6.14
CA GLY A 82 3.90 1.33 -5.50
C GLY A 82 3.18 1.29 -4.14
N THR A 83 3.30 2.34 -3.32
CA THR A 83 2.54 2.45 -2.06
C THR A 83 1.04 2.63 -2.33
N ALA A 84 0.66 3.49 -3.27
CA ALA A 84 -0.75 3.67 -3.66
C ALA A 84 -1.38 2.36 -4.18
N PHE A 85 -0.61 1.58 -4.95
CA PHE A 85 -1.04 0.27 -5.43
C PHE A 85 -1.35 -0.69 -4.28
N GLN A 86 -0.51 -0.75 -3.25
CA GLN A 86 -0.75 -1.63 -2.11
C GLN A 86 -1.97 -1.18 -1.29
N LEU A 87 -2.19 0.12 -1.12
CA LEU A 87 -3.40 0.66 -0.48
C LEU A 87 -4.66 0.26 -1.25
N GLN A 88 -4.62 0.32 -2.59
CA GLN A 88 -5.72 -0.14 -3.43
C GLN A 88 -5.92 -1.66 -3.33
N ASP A 89 -4.84 -2.44 -3.26
CA ASP A 89 -4.88 -3.90 -3.08
C ASP A 89 -5.55 -4.29 -1.75
N ASP A 90 -5.24 -3.59 -0.65
CA ASP A 90 -5.90 -3.77 0.64
C ASP A 90 -7.41 -3.46 0.57
N ILE A 91 -7.81 -2.42 -0.18
CA ILE A 91 -9.23 -2.10 -0.41
C ILE A 91 -9.90 -3.24 -1.18
N LEU A 92 -9.29 -3.66 -2.30
CA LEU A 92 -9.82 -4.73 -3.15
C LEU A 92 -9.94 -6.04 -2.38
N GLY A 93 -8.96 -6.39 -1.55
CA GLY A 93 -9.00 -7.59 -0.69
C GLY A 93 -10.17 -7.61 0.30
N LEU A 94 -10.68 -6.43 0.68
CA LEU A 94 -11.84 -6.28 1.55
C LEU A 94 -13.17 -6.21 0.79
N VAL A 95 -13.22 -5.51 -0.35
CA VAL A 95 -14.47 -5.17 -1.04
C VAL A 95 -14.77 -5.97 -2.30
N GLY A 96 -13.76 -6.65 -2.86
CA GLY A 96 -13.90 -7.33 -4.14
C GLY A 96 -14.69 -8.64 -4.05
N ASP A 97 -15.21 -9.06 -5.20
CA ASP A 97 -15.93 -10.33 -5.36
C ASP A 97 -14.96 -11.52 -5.21
N GLU A 98 -15.32 -12.51 -4.38
CA GLU A 98 -14.56 -13.76 -4.21
C GLU A 98 -14.19 -14.40 -5.56
N LYS A 99 -15.07 -14.28 -6.57
CA LYS A 99 -14.85 -14.83 -7.91
C LYS A 99 -13.75 -14.12 -8.70
N LYS A 100 -13.49 -12.84 -8.42
CA LYS A 100 -12.46 -12.04 -9.11
C LYS A 100 -11.11 -12.08 -8.41
N LEU A 101 -11.11 -12.19 -7.08
CA LEU A 101 -9.88 -12.19 -6.26
C LEU A 101 -9.24 -13.57 -6.10
N GLY A 102 -9.98 -14.66 -6.36
CA GLY A 102 -9.48 -16.03 -6.20
C GLY A 102 -9.19 -16.43 -4.75
N LYS A 103 -9.61 -15.61 -3.77
CA LYS A 103 -9.50 -15.84 -2.32
C LYS A 103 -10.84 -15.54 -1.63
N PRO A 104 -11.13 -16.19 -0.48
CA PRO A 104 -12.34 -15.90 0.30
C PRO A 104 -12.34 -14.45 0.79
N VAL A 105 -13.50 -13.78 0.75
CA VAL A 105 -13.65 -12.41 1.26
C VAL A 105 -13.32 -12.38 2.75
N GLY A 106 -12.53 -11.39 3.16
CA GLY A 106 -12.07 -11.25 4.54
C GLY A 106 -10.95 -12.22 4.94
N SER A 107 -10.15 -12.73 3.99
CA SER A 107 -8.91 -13.47 4.33
C SER A 107 -7.97 -12.63 5.20
N ASP A 108 -7.79 -11.35 4.87
CA ASP A 108 -6.93 -10.42 5.62
C ASP A 108 -7.41 -10.21 7.06
N ILE A 109 -8.74 -10.22 7.27
CA ILE A 109 -9.34 -10.18 8.61
C ILE A 109 -8.95 -11.43 9.40
N ARG A 110 -9.01 -12.63 8.80
CA ARG A 110 -8.61 -13.87 9.48
C ARG A 110 -7.12 -13.94 9.76
N GLU A 111 -6.30 -13.43 8.84
CA GLU A 111 -4.84 -13.34 8.99
C GLU A 111 -4.46 -12.32 10.08
N GLY A 112 -5.35 -11.37 10.38
CA GLY A 112 -5.16 -10.37 11.41
C GLY A 112 -4.38 -9.15 10.93
N LYS A 113 -4.34 -8.90 9.62
CA LYS A 113 -3.57 -7.80 9.06
C LYS A 113 -3.99 -6.47 9.66
N ARG A 114 -3.00 -5.64 10.00
CA ARG A 114 -3.18 -4.27 10.51
C ARG A 114 -3.14 -3.28 9.37
N THR A 115 -4.10 -3.40 8.46
CA THR A 115 -4.23 -2.50 7.31
C THR A 115 -4.63 -1.10 7.76
N LEU A 116 -4.40 -0.11 6.89
CA LEU A 116 -4.82 1.27 7.14
C LEU A 116 -6.35 1.38 7.33
N ILE A 117 -7.10 0.54 6.61
CA ILE A 117 -8.56 0.43 6.73
C ILE A 117 -8.95 0.08 8.18
N LEU A 118 -8.34 -0.98 8.73
CA LEU A 118 -8.62 -1.40 10.10
C LEU A 118 -8.19 -0.33 11.11
N TYR A 119 -7.01 0.24 10.91
CA TYR A 119 -6.48 1.28 11.80
C TYR A 119 -7.43 2.48 11.88
N HIS A 120 -7.82 3.04 10.74
CA HIS A 120 -8.69 4.22 10.70
C HIS A 120 -10.08 3.92 11.28
N ALA A 121 -10.69 2.79 10.89
CA ALA A 121 -11.97 2.38 11.45
C ALA A 121 -11.89 2.17 12.97
N TYR A 122 -10.79 1.61 13.49
CA TYR A 122 -10.57 1.42 14.92
C TYR A 122 -10.51 2.74 15.68
N GLN A 123 -9.84 3.75 15.13
CA GLN A 123 -9.78 5.09 15.75
C GLN A 123 -11.19 5.70 15.89
N ASN A 124 -12.05 5.54 14.89
CA ASN A 124 -13.41 6.08 14.88
C ASN A 124 -14.44 5.23 15.64
N ALA A 125 -14.07 4.02 16.07
CA ALA A 125 -14.98 3.08 16.71
C ALA A 125 -15.27 3.40 18.19
N THR A 126 -16.47 3.05 18.65
CA THR A 126 -16.80 3.00 20.09
C THR A 126 -16.04 1.86 20.80
N PRO A 127 -15.93 1.88 22.13
CA PRO A 127 -15.28 0.78 22.87
C PRO A 127 -15.83 -0.61 22.55
N GLN A 128 -17.16 -0.76 22.45
CA GLN A 128 -17.81 -2.03 22.12
C GLN A 128 -17.53 -2.47 20.68
N GLN A 129 -17.44 -1.51 19.76
CA GLN A 129 -17.07 -1.77 18.38
C GLN A 129 -15.60 -2.22 18.26
N ARG A 130 -14.70 -1.58 19.00
CA ARG A 130 -13.27 -1.96 19.10
C ARG A 130 -13.11 -3.38 19.62
N GLU A 131 -13.75 -3.69 20.75
CA GLU A 131 -13.74 -5.03 21.35
C GLU A 131 -14.25 -6.08 20.35
N PHE A 132 -15.38 -5.81 19.69
CA PHE A 132 -15.92 -6.73 18.69
C PHE A 132 -14.98 -6.93 17.50
N MET A 133 -14.45 -5.86 16.90
CA MET A 133 -13.49 -5.96 15.79
C MET A 133 -12.28 -6.81 16.19
N MET A 134 -11.70 -6.55 17.37
CA MET A 134 -10.51 -7.25 17.83
C MET A 134 -10.77 -8.70 18.25
N SER A 135 -12.01 -9.08 18.57
CA SER A 135 -12.40 -10.49 18.79
C SER A 135 -12.45 -11.33 17.51
N VAL A 136 -12.59 -10.67 16.35
CA VAL A 136 -12.75 -11.30 15.04
C VAL A 136 -11.46 -11.23 14.22
N VAL A 137 -10.78 -10.07 14.22
CA VAL A 137 -9.53 -9.86 13.48
C VAL A 137 -8.43 -10.75 14.07
N GLY A 138 -7.80 -11.56 13.21
CA GLY A 138 -6.75 -12.50 13.60
C GLY A 138 -7.27 -13.81 14.20
N ASN A 139 -8.60 -14.05 14.20
CA ASN A 139 -9.21 -15.28 14.67
C ASN A 139 -9.51 -16.23 13.48
N PRO A 140 -8.73 -17.32 13.30
CA PRO A 140 -8.94 -18.25 12.19
C PRO A 140 -10.28 -18.99 12.26
N LYS A 141 -10.92 -19.02 13.44
CA LYS A 141 -12.21 -19.67 13.69
C LYS A 141 -13.39 -18.68 13.66
N ALA A 142 -13.16 -17.41 13.30
CA ALA A 142 -14.22 -16.43 13.17
C ALA A 142 -15.31 -16.89 12.19
N LYS A 143 -16.57 -16.77 12.59
CA LYS A 143 -17.70 -17.15 11.76
C LYS A 143 -17.84 -16.17 10.61
N LYS A 144 -18.36 -16.64 9.47
CA LYS A 144 -18.61 -15.80 8.28
C LYS A 144 -19.44 -14.55 8.61
N ALA A 145 -20.51 -14.70 9.41
CA ALA A 145 -21.35 -13.59 9.82
C ALA A 145 -20.60 -12.52 10.66
N ASP A 146 -19.65 -12.93 11.50
CA ASP A 146 -18.86 -11.99 12.30
C ASP A 146 -17.87 -11.22 11.42
N ILE A 147 -17.27 -11.91 10.43
CA ILE A 147 -16.40 -11.29 9.43
C ILE A 147 -17.18 -10.27 8.58
N GLU A 148 -18.36 -10.63 8.08
CA GLU A 148 -19.23 -9.72 7.33
C GLU A 148 -19.62 -8.49 8.16
N LYS A 149 -19.89 -8.67 9.46
CA LYS A 149 -20.17 -7.56 10.37
C LYS A 149 -18.95 -6.65 10.56
N VAL A 150 -17.74 -7.21 10.69
CA VAL A 150 -16.50 -6.41 10.73
C VAL A 150 -16.29 -5.66 9.42
N ILE A 151 -16.45 -6.30 8.26
CA ILE A 151 -16.35 -5.64 6.95
C ILE A 151 -17.31 -4.45 6.86
N LYS A 152 -18.55 -4.62 7.32
CA LYS A 152 -19.54 -3.53 7.38
C LYS A 152 -19.05 -2.39 8.29
N MET A 153 -18.51 -2.71 9.47
CA MET A 153 -17.96 -1.70 10.38
C MET A 153 -16.76 -0.96 9.76
N LEU A 154 -15.86 -1.66 9.08
CA LEU A 154 -14.71 -1.04 8.40
C LEU A 154 -15.13 -0.03 7.33
N ARG A 155 -16.27 -0.28 6.66
CA ARG A 155 -16.88 0.66 5.71
C ARG A 155 -17.57 1.82 6.44
N ASP A 156 -18.50 1.49 7.36
CA ASP A 156 -19.34 2.48 8.05
C ASP A 156 -18.53 3.47 8.90
N LEU A 157 -17.37 3.05 9.40
CA LEU A 157 -16.45 3.88 10.19
C LEU A 157 -15.41 4.61 9.33
N GLY A 158 -15.57 4.59 8.00
CA GLY A 158 -14.77 5.37 7.05
C GLY A 158 -13.41 4.78 6.68
N GLY A 159 -13.07 3.58 7.14
CA GLY A 159 -11.75 2.98 6.90
C GLY A 159 -11.44 2.76 5.40
N VAL A 160 -12.45 2.35 4.63
CA VAL A 160 -12.31 2.14 3.18
C VAL A 160 -12.15 3.47 2.44
N ASP A 161 -13.03 4.43 2.70
CA ASP A 161 -13.03 5.73 2.02
C ASP A 161 -11.75 6.52 2.34
N TYR A 162 -11.31 6.49 3.60
CA TYR A 162 -10.05 7.10 4.02
C TYR A 162 -8.85 6.47 3.31
N THR A 163 -8.76 5.14 3.28
CA THR A 163 -7.65 4.45 2.59
C THR A 163 -7.63 4.79 1.10
N ALA A 164 -8.80 4.92 0.47
CA ALA A 164 -8.92 5.32 -0.93
C ALA A 164 -8.46 6.78 -1.14
N GLU A 165 -8.75 7.67 -0.19
CA GLU A 165 -8.25 9.04 -0.21
C GLU A 165 -6.73 9.10 -0.08
N ILE A 166 -6.15 8.36 0.87
CA ILE A 166 -4.69 8.29 1.02
C ILE A 166 -4.05 7.74 -0.26
N ALA A 167 -4.61 6.70 -0.88
CA ALA A 167 -4.10 6.18 -2.16
C ALA A 167 -4.10 7.26 -3.26
N ARG A 168 -5.18 8.05 -3.38
CA ARG A 168 -5.26 9.19 -4.32
C ARG A 168 -4.22 10.27 -4.02
N LEU A 169 -4.00 10.61 -2.75
CA LEU A 169 -2.98 11.59 -2.35
C LEU A 169 -1.57 11.13 -2.71
N TYR A 170 -1.27 9.83 -2.55
CA TYR A 170 0.01 9.27 -3.01
C TYR A 170 0.20 9.38 -4.52
N ILE A 171 -0.85 9.16 -5.33
CA ILE A 171 -0.78 9.36 -6.79
C ILE A 171 -0.62 10.83 -7.14
N GLN A 172 -1.35 11.73 -6.50
CA GLN A 172 -1.20 13.17 -6.72
C GLN A 172 0.22 13.64 -6.44
N ASP A 173 0.81 13.21 -5.31
CA ASP A 173 2.20 13.48 -4.96
C ASP A 173 3.16 12.83 -5.98
N ALA A 174 2.90 11.59 -6.42
CA ALA A 174 3.69 10.94 -7.46
C ALA A 174 3.74 11.78 -8.74
N LEU A 175 2.59 12.25 -9.23
CA LEU A 175 2.47 13.02 -10.47
C LEU A 175 3.28 14.32 -10.42
N ALA A 176 3.39 14.97 -9.26
CA ALA A 176 4.22 16.17 -9.09
C ALA A 176 5.71 15.91 -9.41
N TYR A 177 6.22 14.70 -9.20
CA TYR A 177 7.59 14.36 -9.59
C TYR A 177 7.77 14.30 -11.12
N LEU A 178 6.72 13.97 -11.88
CA LEU A 178 6.80 13.94 -13.34
C LEU A 178 6.84 15.33 -13.98
N GLU A 179 6.51 16.40 -13.25
CA GLU A 179 6.63 17.77 -13.75
C GLU A 179 8.07 18.11 -14.19
N LYS A 180 9.07 17.50 -13.56
CA LYS A 180 10.50 17.66 -13.88
C LYS A 180 10.91 16.92 -15.15
N ILE A 181 10.09 15.97 -15.62
CA ILE A 181 10.40 15.13 -16.78
C ILE A 181 9.94 15.85 -18.05
N PRO A 182 10.78 15.92 -19.11
CA PRO A 182 10.39 16.49 -20.39
C PRO A 182 9.14 15.83 -20.97
N ASP A 183 8.31 16.64 -21.61
CA ASP A 183 7.08 16.16 -22.22
C ASP A 183 7.36 15.13 -23.32
N SER A 184 6.69 13.99 -23.20
CA SER A 184 6.82 12.90 -24.16
C SER A 184 5.59 12.00 -24.09
N LYS A 185 5.41 11.15 -25.12
CA LYS A 185 4.37 10.12 -25.08
C LYS A 185 4.54 9.15 -23.90
N TYR A 186 5.77 8.96 -23.41
CA TYR A 186 6.06 8.06 -22.30
C TYR A 186 5.74 8.70 -20.94
N LYS A 187 5.98 10.02 -20.77
CA LYS A 187 5.51 10.76 -19.59
C LYS A 187 3.99 10.66 -19.46
N LYS A 188 3.26 10.91 -20.55
CA LYS A 188 1.78 10.76 -20.58
C LYS A 188 1.31 9.34 -20.25
N LEU A 189 2.06 8.32 -20.69
CA LEU A 189 1.76 6.94 -20.36
C LEU A 189 1.95 6.66 -18.86
N LEU A 190 3.01 7.18 -18.24
CA LEU A 190 3.23 7.06 -16.79
C LEU A 190 2.12 7.77 -16.00
N GLU A 191 1.72 8.98 -16.41
CA GLU A 191 0.61 9.72 -15.81
C GLU A 191 -0.70 8.91 -15.86
N THR A 192 -1.03 8.39 -17.06
CA THR A 192 -2.22 7.56 -17.26
C THR A 192 -2.17 6.28 -16.42
N TRP A 193 -1.01 5.63 -16.37
CA TRP A 193 -0.81 4.42 -15.58
C TRP A 193 -1.00 4.68 -14.09
N ALA A 194 -0.46 5.78 -13.56
CA ALA A 194 -0.60 6.15 -12.15
C ALA A 194 -2.07 6.40 -11.76
N LEU A 195 -2.82 7.14 -12.59
CA LEU A 195 -4.25 7.37 -12.38
C LEU A 195 -5.05 6.05 -12.42
N TYR A 196 -4.75 5.19 -13.40
CA TYR A 196 -5.41 3.89 -13.53
C TYR A 196 -5.22 3.00 -12.30
N MET A 197 -4.11 3.12 -11.56
CA MET A 197 -3.85 2.27 -10.39
C MET A 197 -4.88 2.46 -9.26
N VAL A 198 -5.38 3.69 -9.06
CA VAL A 198 -6.32 4.02 -7.96
C VAL A 198 -7.78 4.08 -8.42
N GLU A 199 -8.03 4.08 -9.73
CA GLU A 199 -9.39 3.99 -10.30
C GLU A 199 -9.88 2.55 -10.49
N ARG A 200 -9.04 1.54 -10.23
CA ARG A 200 -9.40 0.13 -10.42
C ARG A 200 -10.59 -0.26 -9.55
N THR A 201 -11.74 -0.39 -10.21
CA THR A 201 -12.93 -1.07 -9.69
C THR A 201 -13.06 -2.38 -10.46
N PHE A 202 -13.01 -3.52 -9.75
CA PHE A 202 -13.19 -4.83 -10.39
C PHE A 202 -14.63 -5.31 -10.24
#